data_AF-X6DNI5-F1
#
_entry.id   AF-X6DNI5-F1
#
_cell.length_a   1.000
_cell.length_b   1.000
_cell.length_c   1.000
_cell.angle_alpha   90.00
_cell.angle_beta   90.00
_cell.angle_gamma   90.00
#
_symmetry.space_group_name_H-M   'P 1'
#
loop_
_entity.id
_entity.type
_entity.pdbx_description
1 polymer ?
#
loop_
_entity_poly.entity_id
_entity_poly.type
_entity_poly.pdbx_seq_one_letter_code
_entity_poly.pdbx_strand_id
1 'polypeptide(L)'
;MMRQADVGRYKCDATRSNPDGDSCISFGALRVDEAVGAEIVRLLQPLGVEAAIQAIAQREYQSGEKQRQIELALEQARYKAIRARRQYDTADPENRLVAHQLERRWNGTLAAVRAIEEELEALVRQRPAALGAEERQRLFQGRPASRVALSGGHCCHA
;
A
#
# COMPACT_ATOMS: atom_id res chain seq x y z
N MET A 1 -6.16 20.64 -38.37
CA MET A 1 -4.69 20.69 -38.18
C MET A 1 -4.29 19.39 -37.48
N MET A 2 -3.93 18.35 -38.24
CA MET A 2 -3.62 17.02 -37.71
C MET A 2 -2.22 17.03 -37.08
N ARG A 3 -2.10 16.57 -35.82
CA ARG A 3 -0.81 16.36 -35.16
C ARG A 3 -0.08 15.24 -35.90
N GLN A 4 1.06 15.54 -36.50
CA GLN A 4 2.03 14.51 -36.92
C GLN A 4 2.49 13.79 -35.65
N ALA A 5 2.03 12.56 -35.47
CA ALA A 5 2.65 11.65 -34.51
C ALA A 5 4.02 11.29 -35.08
N ASP A 6 5.09 11.61 -34.35
CA ASP A 6 6.44 11.21 -34.70
C ASP A 6 6.56 9.71 -34.45
N VAL A 7 6.35 8.91 -35.50
CA VAL A 7 6.38 7.44 -35.40
C VAL A 7 7.83 6.99 -35.62
N GLY A 8 8.40 6.36 -34.60
CA GLY A 8 9.73 5.75 -34.67
C GLY A 8 9.86 4.82 -35.88
N ARG A 9 11.07 4.70 -36.42
CA ARG A 9 11.35 3.91 -37.62
C ARG A 9 12.59 3.06 -37.41
N TYR A 10 12.44 1.77 -37.64
CA TYR A 10 13.58 0.87 -37.71
C TYR A 10 14.20 0.96 -39.09
N LYS A 11 15.52 1.13 -39.14
CA LYS A 11 16.31 1.12 -40.36
C LYS A 11 17.44 0.12 -40.17
N CYS A 12 17.70 -0.66 -41.20
CA CYS A 12 18.87 -1.50 -41.23
C CYS A 12 20.13 -0.63 -41.23
N ASP A 13 21.09 -0.96 -40.36
CA ASP A 13 22.35 -0.22 -40.21
C ASP A 13 23.43 -0.70 -41.21
N ALA A 14 23.02 -1.30 -42.33
CA ALA A 14 23.94 -1.82 -43.35
C ALA A 14 24.86 -0.74 -43.95
N THR A 15 24.42 0.53 -43.92
CA THR A 15 25.22 1.69 -44.32
C THR A 15 26.43 1.93 -43.42
N ARG A 16 26.46 1.38 -42.20
CA ARG A 16 27.64 1.39 -41.32
C ARG A 16 28.77 0.50 -41.85
N SER A 17 28.44 -0.57 -42.57
CA SER A 17 29.42 -1.49 -43.15
C SER A 17 29.68 -1.24 -44.64
N ASN A 18 28.73 -0.61 -45.34
CA ASN A 18 28.88 -0.20 -46.75
C ASN A 18 28.27 1.20 -46.96
N PRO A 19 29.07 2.27 -46.76
CA PRO A 19 28.58 3.66 -46.86
C PRO A 19 28.08 4.05 -48.25
N ASP A 20 28.61 3.42 -49.29
CA ASP A 20 28.29 3.70 -50.69
C ASP A 20 27.13 2.82 -51.23
N GLY A 21 26.51 2.02 -50.36
CA GLY A 21 25.41 1.12 -50.71
C GLY A 21 24.03 1.77 -50.62
N ASP A 22 23.09 1.28 -51.44
CA ASP A 22 21.68 1.68 -51.41
C ASP A 22 21.01 1.35 -50.06
N SER A 23 19.98 2.12 -49.69
CA SER A 23 19.22 1.90 -48.46
C SER A 23 18.57 0.50 -48.46
N CYS A 24 18.95 -0.34 -47.50
CA CYS A 24 18.51 -1.74 -47.43
C CYS A 24 17.01 -1.90 -47.11
N ILE A 25 16.63 -1.85 -45.82
CA ILE A 25 15.24 -1.98 -45.39
C ILE A 25 14.93 -0.95 -44.29
N SER A 26 13.73 -0.39 -44.35
CA SER A 26 13.19 0.44 -43.29
C SER A 26 11.68 0.26 -43.15
N PHE A 27 11.21 0.11 -41.92
CA PHE A 27 9.79 -0.05 -41.60
C PHE A 27 9.41 0.72 -40.33
N GLY A 28 8.13 1.04 -40.20
CA GLY A 28 7.60 1.78 -39.04
C GLY A 28 7.67 0.94 -37.76
N ALA A 29 8.06 1.57 -36.65
CA ALA A 29 8.32 0.88 -35.39
C ALA A 29 7.06 0.36 -34.69
N LEU A 30 5.92 1.04 -34.86
CA LEU A 30 4.70 0.81 -34.08
C LEU A 30 4.29 -0.67 -33.95
N ARG A 31 4.17 -1.39 -35.08
CA ARG A 31 3.71 -2.80 -35.06
C ARG A 31 4.75 -3.75 -34.48
N VAL A 32 6.03 -3.42 -34.63
CA VAL A 32 7.12 -4.24 -34.10
C VAL A 32 7.25 -4.02 -32.61
N ASP A 33 7.19 -2.77 -32.15
CA ASP A 33 7.20 -2.42 -30.73
C ASP A 33 6.00 -3.01 -30.00
N GLU A 34 4.81 -2.99 -30.61
CA GLU A 34 3.62 -3.61 -30.05
C GLU A 34 3.79 -5.13 -29.92
N ALA A 35 4.26 -5.81 -30.96
CA ALA A 35 4.46 -7.26 -30.94
C ALA A 35 5.54 -7.69 -29.92
N VAL A 36 6.67 -6.98 -29.90
CA VAL A 36 7.76 -7.22 -28.95
C VAL A 36 7.31 -6.90 -27.53
N GLY A 37 6.63 -5.77 -27.33
CA GLY A 37 6.10 -5.36 -26.03
C GLY A 37 5.08 -6.35 -25.47
N ALA A 38 4.18 -6.85 -26.32
CA ALA A 38 3.21 -7.88 -25.93
C ALA A 38 3.91 -9.16 -25.49
N GLU A 39 4.94 -9.60 -26.21
CA GLU A 39 5.69 -10.82 -25.87
C GLU A 39 6.51 -10.66 -24.59
N ILE A 40 7.14 -9.50 -24.39
CA ILE A 40 7.86 -9.17 -23.15
C ILE A 40 6.90 -9.20 -21.95
N VAL A 41 5.74 -8.53 -22.07
CA VAL A 41 4.74 -8.54 -21.00
C VAL A 41 4.24 -9.96 -20.74
N ARG A 42 3.97 -10.75 -21.79
CA ARG A 42 3.54 -12.15 -21.65
C ARG A 42 4.55 -12.99 -20.88
N LEU A 43 5.85 -12.80 -21.13
CA LEU A 43 6.93 -13.54 -20.46
C LEU A 43 7.17 -13.06 -19.02
N LEU A 44 7.05 -11.75 -18.78
CA LEU A 44 7.31 -11.16 -17.46
C LEU A 44 6.09 -11.14 -16.54
N GLN A 45 4.87 -11.29 -17.05
CA GLN A 45 3.63 -11.28 -16.29
C GLN A 45 3.68 -12.18 -15.04
N PRO A 46 4.14 -13.46 -15.08
CA PRO A 46 4.23 -14.28 -13.87
C PRO A 46 5.18 -13.70 -12.81
N LEU A 47 6.33 -13.16 -13.22
CA LEU A 47 7.30 -12.53 -12.33
C LEU A 47 6.75 -11.22 -11.73
N GLY A 48 6.03 -10.44 -12.54
CA GLY A 48 5.36 -9.22 -12.09
C GLY A 48 4.25 -9.49 -11.08
N VAL A 49 3.47 -10.55 -11.29
CA VAL A 49 2.44 -10.99 -10.34
C VAL A 49 3.05 -11.48 -9.03
N GLU A 50 4.12 -12.28 -9.09
CA GLU A 50 4.83 -12.73 -7.89
C GLU A 50 5.40 -11.54 -7.10
N ALA A 51 6.07 -10.61 -7.77
CA ALA A 51 6.59 -9.39 -7.14
C ALA A 51 5.48 -8.56 -6.50
N ALA A 52 4.32 -8.44 -7.16
CA ALA A 52 3.16 -7.75 -6.59
C ALA A 52 2.61 -8.44 -5.33
N ILE A 53 2.49 -9.78 -5.35
CA ILE A 53 2.06 -10.56 -4.18
C ILE A 53 3.06 -10.40 -3.02
N GLN A 54 4.36 -10.48 -3.29
CA GLN A 54 5.40 -10.28 -2.29
C GLN A 54 5.36 -8.87 -1.70
N ALA A 55 5.19 -7.84 -2.53
CA ALA A 55 5.05 -6.45 -2.07
C ALA A 55 3.82 -6.26 -1.17
N ILE A 56 2.69 -6.90 -1.49
CA ILE A 56 1.48 -6.87 -0.66
C ILE A 56 1.73 -7.57 0.67
N ALA A 57 2.34 -8.75 0.66
CA ALA A 57 2.69 -9.49 1.89
C ALA A 57 3.65 -8.70 2.79
N GLN A 58 4.65 -8.03 2.21
CA GLN A 58 5.58 -7.17 2.95
C GLN A 58 4.86 -5.98 3.59
N ARG A 59 3.91 -5.36 2.86
CA ARG A 59 3.08 -4.27 3.40
C ARG A 59 2.18 -4.74 4.54
N GLU A 60 1.57 -5.93 4.40
CA GLU A 60 0.77 -6.55 5.47
C GLU A 60 1.63 -6.80 6.72
N TYR A 61 2.84 -7.34 6.55
CA TYR A 61 3.79 -7.58 7.64
C TYR A 61 4.17 -6.28 8.36
N GLN A 62 4.59 -5.24 7.62
CA GLN A 62 4.94 -3.94 8.20
C GLN A 62 3.76 -3.28 8.93
N SER A 63 2.54 -3.42 8.38
CA SER A 63 1.32 -2.94 9.04
C SER A 63 1.05 -3.69 10.34
N GLY A 64 1.30 -5.00 10.37
CA GLY A 64 1.19 -5.83 11.57
C GLY A 64 2.23 -5.50 12.64
N GLU A 65 3.45 -5.13 12.28
CA GLU A 65 4.46 -4.62 13.23
C GLU A 65 4.02 -3.28 13.84
N LYS A 66 3.54 -2.34 13.01
CA LYS A 66 3.01 -1.06 13.50
C LYS A 66 1.84 -1.28 14.48
N GLN A 67 0.92 -2.19 14.15
CA GLN A 67 -0.19 -2.53 15.04
C GLN A 67 0.31 -3.05 16.39
N ARG A 68 1.25 -4.00 16.38
CA ARG A 68 1.85 -4.55 17.61
C ARG A 68 2.54 -3.48 18.46
N GLN A 69 3.22 -2.51 17.85
CA GLN A 69 3.83 -1.41 18.59
C GLN A 69 2.79 -0.55 19.32
N ILE A 70 1.66 -0.24 18.66
CA ILE A 70 0.57 0.54 19.27
C ILE A 70 -0.10 -0.27 20.38
N GLU A 71 -0.34 -1.56 20.19
CA GLU A 71 -0.89 -2.45 21.22
C GLU A 71 -0.01 -2.50 22.47
N LEU A 72 1.32 -2.63 22.32
CA LEU A 72 2.27 -2.58 23.42
C LEU A 72 2.26 -1.20 24.14
N ALA A 73 2.17 -0.11 23.38
CA ALA A 73 2.04 1.22 23.95
C ALA A 73 0.75 1.38 24.76
N LEU A 74 -0.35 0.79 24.28
CA LEU A 74 -1.64 0.77 24.98
C LEU A 74 -1.56 -0.01 26.29
N GLU A 75 -0.96 -1.20 26.29
CA GLU A 75 -0.72 -1.98 27.50
C GLU A 75 0.10 -1.19 28.52
N GLN A 76 1.18 -0.55 28.08
CA GLN A 76 2.02 0.29 28.94
C GLN A 76 1.24 1.47 29.53
N ALA A 77 0.40 2.13 28.72
CA ALA A 77 -0.44 3.25 29.15
C ALA A 77 -1.49 2.79 30.17
N ARG A 78 -2.15 1.65 29.93
CA ARG A 78 -3.11 1.04 30.87
C ARG A 78 -2.46 0.69 32.19
N TYR A 79 -1.26 0.10 32.16
CA TYR A 79 -0.50 -0.17 33.38
C TYR A 79 -0.19 1.12 34.16
N LYS A 80 0.26 2.19 33.48
CA LYS A 80 0.50 3.51 34.11
C LYS A 80 -0.77 4.08 34.74
N ALA A 81 -1.92 3.96 34.07
CA ALA A 81 -3.21 4.42 34.60
C ALA A 81 -3.64 3.64 35.85
N ILE A 82 -3.50 2.30 35.84
CA ILE A 82 -3.77 1.45 37.02
C ILE A 82 -2.85 1.83 38.18
N ARG A 83 -1.55 2.07 37.91
CA ARG A 83 -0.59 2.49 38.93
C ARG A 83 -0.94 3.85 39.52
N ALA A 84 -1.32 4.83 38.68
CA ALA A 84 -1.72 6.16 39.13
C ALA A 84 -3.00 6.10 39.99
N ARG A 85 -3.98 5.27 39.60
CA ARG A 85 -5.18 5.02 40.40
C ARG A 85 -4.85 4.49 41.80
N ARG A 86 -3.99 3.46 41.91
CA ARG A 86 -3.58 2.92 43.22
C ARG A 86 -2.91 3.97 44.12
N GLN A 87 -2.15 4.90 43.52
CA GLN A 87 -1.52 5.99 44.27
C GLN A 87 -2.57 6.97 44.81
N TYR A 88 -3.58 7.30 43.99
CA TYR A 88 -4.71 8.12 44.41
C TYR A 88 -5.52 7.44 45.52
N ASP A 89 -5.84 6.15 45.37
CA ASP A 89 -6.63 5.39 46.34
C ASP A 89 -5.94 5.26 47.72
N THR A 90 -4.61 5.42 47.78
CA THR A 90 -3.82 5.37 49.03
C THR A 90 -3.65 6.75 49.68
N ALA A 91 -4.04 7.83 49.00
CA ALA A 91 -3.84 9.20 49.50
C ALA A 91 -4.75 9.51 50.70
N ASP A 92 -4.18 10.18 51.71
CA ASP A 92 -4.94 10.64 52.87
C ASP A 92 -5.94 11.74 52.47
N PRO A 93 -7.24 11.61 52.79
CA PRO A 93 -8.26 12.62 52.52
C PRO A 93 -7.95 14.01 53.07
N GLU A 94 -7.25 14.10 54.20
CA GLU A 94 -6.88 15.39 54.82
C GLU A 94 -5.83 16.15 53.97
N ASN A 95 -5.09 15.43 53.12
CA ASN A 95 -4.08 16.00 52.21
C ASN A 95 -4.70 16.41 50.87
N ARG A 96 -5.71 17.27 50.89
CA ARG A 96 -6.51 17.69 49.72
C ARG A 96 -5.69 18.15 48.50
N LEU A 97 -4.56 18.84 48.71
CA LEU A 97 -3.70 19.29 47.61
C LEU A 97 -3.00 18.13 46.91
N VAL A 98 -2.54 17.14 47.68
CA VAL A 98 -1.89 15.93 47.16
C VAL A 98 -2.91 15.07 46.42
N ALA A 99 -4.10 14.88 46.99
CA ALA A 99 -5.20 14.15 46.35
C ALA A 99 -5.55 14.76 44.98
N HIS A 100 -5.74 16.07 44.91
CA HIS A 100 -6.03 16.76 43.66
C HIS A 100 -4.88 16.68 42.63
N GLN A 101 -3.62 16.69 43.07
CA GLN A 101 -2.49 16.51 42.15
C GLN A 101 -2.40 15.08 41.60
N LEU A 102 -2.65 14.07 42.45
CA LEU A 102 -2.70 12.67 42.05
C LEU A 102 -3.88 12.40 41.10
N GLU A 103 -5.04 13.01 41.36
CA GLU A 103 -6.20 12.97 40.47
C GLU A 103 -5.86 13.54 39.10
N ARG A 104 -5.25 14.74 39.03
CA ARG A 104 -4.81 15.33 37.76
C ARG A 104 -3.85 14.42 37.00
N ARG A 105 -2.89 13.79 37.71
CA ARG A 105 -1.95 12.84 37.10
C ARG A 105 -2.67 11.60 36.57
N TRP A 106 -3.60 11.05 37.33
CA TRP A 106 -4.40 9.89 36.91
C TRP A 106 -5.26 10.23 35.70
N ASN A 107 -5.94 11.37 35.70
CA ASN A 107 -6.70 11.87 34.55
C ASN A 107 -5.82 12.03 33.31
N GLY A 108 -4.59 12.53 33.47
CA GLY A 108 -3.61 12.59 32.39
C GLY A 108 -3.25 11.21 31.82
N THR A 109 -3.07 10.21 32.68
CA THR A 109 -2.82 8.83 32.20
C THR A 109 -4.03 8.20 31.52
N LEU A 110 -5.26 8.50 31.96
CA LEU A 110 -6.49 8.04 31.31
C LEU A 110 -6.67 8.69 29.93
N ALA A 111 -6.36 9.99 29.80
CA ALA A 111 -6.36 10.67 28.51
C ALA A 111 -5.35 10.06 27.53
N ALA A 112 -4.15 9.69 28.01
CA ALA A 112 -3.16 9.01 27.19
C ALA A 112 -3.63 7.62 26.72
N VAL A 113 -4.31 6.84 27.59
CA VAL A 113 -4.91 5.55 27.18
C VAL A 113 -5.93 5.77 26.05
N ARG A 114 -6.86 6.72 26.21
CA ARG A 114 -7.87 7.02 25.18
C ARG A 114 -7.25 7.43 23.85
N ALA A 115 -6.23 8.28 23.86
CA ALA A 115 -5.56 8.71 22.65
C ALA A 115 -4.93 7.53 21.88
N ILE A 116 -4.33 6.57 22.59
CA ILE A 116 -3.73 5.38 21.96
C ILE A 116 -4.82 4.41 21.46
N GLU A 117 -5.94 4.27 22.19
CA GLU A 117 -7.09 3.48 21.73
C GLU A 117 -7.68 4.06 20.43
N GLU A 118 -7.84 5.38 20.35
CA GLU A 118 -8.29 6.07 19.14
C GLU A 118 -7.33 5.87 17.96
N GLU A 119 -6.01 5.91 18.21
CA GLU A 119 -4.99 5.62 17.19
C GLU A 119 -5.09 4.17 16.69
N LEU A 120 -5.26 3.20 17.60
CA LEU A 120 -5.43 1.79 17.26
C LEU A 120 -6.70 1.57 16.43
N GLU A 121 -7.82 2.17 16.83
CA GLU A 121 -9.06 2.10 16.07
C GLU A 121 -8.93 2.73 14.67
N ALA A 122 -8.27 3.88 14.57
CA ALA A 122 -8.02 4.54 13.30
C ALA A 122 -7.16 3.65 12.38
N LEU A 123 -6.13 3.00 12.93
CA LEU A 123 -5.30 2.04 12.20
C LEU A 123 -6.12 0.85 11.69
N VAL A 124 -6.97 0.26 12.54
CA VAL A 124 -7.84 -0.86 12.17
C VAL A 124 -8.84 -0.46 11.09
N ARG A 125 -9.44 0.74 11.19
CA ARG A 125 -10.37 1.28 10.17
C ARG A 125 -9.69 1.52 8.81
N GLN A 126 -8.43 1.94 8.81
CA GLN A 126 -7.67 2.22 7.59
C GLN A 126 -7.06 0.97 6.93
N ARG A 127 -7.16 -0.19 7.58
CA ARG A 127 -6.53 -1.42 7.08
C ARG A 127 -7.28 -1.94 5.84
N PRO A 128 -6.63 -2.04 4.67
CA PRO A 128 -7.25 -2.68 3.52
C PRO A 128 -7.50 -4.17 3.80
N ALA A 129 -8.55 -4.73 3.20
CA ALA A 129 -8.83 -6.15 3.30
C ALA A 129 -7.62 -6.96 2.79
N ALA A 130 -7.17 -7.92 3.58
CA ALA A 130 -6.08 -8.80 3.20
C ALA A 130 -6.49 -9.64 1.98
N LEU A 131 -5.58 -9.83 1.03
CA LEU A 131 -5.85 -10.70 -0.12
C LEU A 131 -5.87 -12.16 0.34
N GLY A 132 -7.01 -12.83 0.16
CA GLY A 132 -7.16 -14.24 0.48
C GLY A 132 -6.27 -15.15 -0.38
N ALA A 133 -5.96 -16.35 0.11
CA ALA A 133 -5.10 -17.32 -0.60
C ALA A 133 -5.64 -17.67 -2.01
N GLU A 134 -6.95 -17.83 -2.14
CA GLU A 134 -7.60 -18.10 -3.43
C GLU A 134 -7.46 -16.92 -4.41
N GLU A 135 -7.53 -15.69 -3.91
CA GLU A 135 -7.46 -14.48 -4.72
C GLU A 135 -6.05 -14.28 -5.27
N ARG A 136 -5.03 -14.55 -4.44
CA ARG A 136 -3.62 -14.61 -4.88
C ARG A 136 -3.42 -15.67 -5.97
N GLN A 137 -4.02 -16.84 -5.81
CA GLN A 137 -3.89 -17.93 -6.80
C GLN A 137 -4.59 -17.60 -8.12
N ARG A 138 -5.72 -16.88 -8.10
CA ARG A 138 -6.40 -16.39 -9.32
C ARG A 138 -5.56 -15.37 -10.10
N LEU A 139 -4.91 -14.45 -9.39
CA LEU A 139 -3.98 -13.48 -10.00
C LEU A 139 -2.81 -14.18 -10.68
N PHE A 140 -2.25 -15.21 -10.04
CA PHE A 140 -1.15 -16.01 -10.60
C PHE A 140 -1.57 -16.78 -11.87
N GLN A 141 -2.82 -17.22 -11.94
CA GLN A 141 -3.38 -17.91 -13.12
C GLN A 141 -3.80 -16.95 -14.25
N GLY A 142 -3.57 -15.64 -14.12
CA GLY A 142 -3.92 -14.65 -15.15
C GLY A 142 -5.44 -14.50 -15.41
N ARG A 143 -6.29 -15.03 -14.51
CA ARG A 143 -7.74 -14.82 -14.59
C ARG A 143 -8.05 -13.46 -13.96
N PRO A 144 -8.69 -12.52 -14.69
CA PRO A 144 -9.02 -11.24 -14.11
C PRO A 144 -9.90 -11.45 -12.87
N ALA A 145 -9.56 -10.75 -11.78
CA ALA A 145 -10.47 -10.63 -10.65
C ALA A 145 -11.79 -10.09 -11.20
N SER A 146 -12.88 -10.85 -11.01
CA SER A 146 -14.22 -10.41 -11.40
C SER A 146 -14.42 -8.99 -10.85
N ARG A 147 -14.67 -8.05 -11.76
CA ARG A 147 -14.96 -6.64 -11.51
C ARG A 147 -15.66 -6.48 -10.15
N VAL A 148 -14.93 -6.03 -9.13
CA VAL A 148 -15.55 -5.41 -7.96
C VAL A 148 -16.40 -4.29 -8.54
N ALA A 149 -17.71 -4.38 -8.35
CA ALA A 149 -18.66 -3.42 -8.87
C ALA A 149 -18.32 -2.04 -8.28
N LEU A 150 -17.55 -1.25 -9.03
CA LEU A 150 -17.60 0.19 -8.93
C LEU A 150 -19.01 0.57 -9.38
N SER A 151 -19.90 0.70 -8.41
CA SER A 151 -21.21 1.29 -8.63
C SER A 151 -21.01 2.72 -9.13
N GLY A 152 -21.70 3.03 -10.23
CA GLY A 152 -21.93 4.40 -10.66
C GLY A 152 -21.03 4.88 -11.80
N GLY A 153 -21.65 5.07 -12.96
CA GLY A 153 -21.10 5.91 -14.02
C GLY A 153 -21.38 5.37 -15.41
N HIS A 154 -22.56 5.67 -15.93
CA HIS A 154 -22.92 5.43 -17.32
C HIS A 154 -21.87 6.05 -18.25
N CYS A 155 -21.33 5.27 -19.19
CA CYS A 155 -20.71 5.82 -20.40
C CYS A 155 -21.50 5.34 -21.60
N CYS A 156 -22.36 6.23 -22.05
CA CYS A 156 -23.01 6.20 -23.36
C CYS A 156 -22.05 6.83 -24.40
N HIS A 157 -22.13 6.31 -25.63
CA HIS A 157 -21.76 6.94 -26.92
C HIS A 157 -20.27 6.99 -27.28
N ALA A 158 -19.87 6.89 -28.55
CA ALA A 158 -20.50 6.51 -29.82
C ALA A 158 -19.34 6.28 -30.81
#